data_AF-A0A4Q3D7H7-F1
#
_entry.id   AF-A0A4Q3D7H7-F1
#
_cell.length_a   1.000
_cell.length_b   1.000
_cell.length_c   1.000
_cell.angle_alpha   90.00
_cell.angle_beta   90.00
_cell.angle_gamma   90.00
#
_symmetry.space_group_name_H-M   'P 1'
#
loop_
_entity.id
_entity.type
_entity.pdbx_description
1 polymer ?
#
loop_
_entity_poly.entity_id
_entity_poly.type
_entity_poly.pdbx_seq_one_letter_code
_entity_poly.pdbx_strand_id
1 'polypeptide(L)'
;FVEYKAFEPNFYSTTIADWGQSLLYANKLGPKAYTLVDLGHHLPNANIEQIVALLLMEGKLGGFHFNDSKYADDDLTTGSIRPYQLFLIFNELVEGMDAKGMDHATGLGWMIDASHNVKDPLEDLLQSVEAIMIAYAQALLVDRKALNEAQAVSDVVRCQEILQNVFRTDVRALVAEARVRAGGALDPLALYRSLKVRENLIGERGSKTVATGL
;
A
#
# COMPACT_ATOMS: atom_id res chain seq x y z
N PHE A 1 -7.93 -4.34 14.36
CA PHE A 1 -8.13 -5.09 13.10
C PHE A 1 -7.56 -6.49 13.25
N VAL A 2 -7.94 -7.44 12.38
CA VAL A 2 -7.41 -8.81 12.37
C VAL A 2 -6.49 -8.93 11.17
N GLU A 3 -5.19 -8.79 11.42
CA GLU A 3 -4.16 -8.99 10.42
C GLU A 3 -3.85 -10.49 10.27
N TYR A 4 -3.64 -10.95 9.03
CA TYR A 4 -3.21 -12.31 8.74
C TYR A 4 -1.76 -12.34 8.27
N LYS A 5 -1.07 -13.45 8.53
CA LYS A 5 0.30 -13.70 8.06
C LYS A 5 0.51 -15.19 7.84
N ALA A 6 0.93 -15.57 6.63
CA ALA A 6 1.04 -16.97 6.22
C ALA A 6 1.98 -17.79 7.12
N PHE A 7 3.14 -17.24 7.49
CA PHE A 7 4.16 -17.89 8.30
C PHE A 7 5.03 -16.82 8.97
N GLU A 8 5.98 -17.26 9.81
CA GLU A 8 6.83 -16.42 10.65
C GLU A 8 6.04 -15.71 11.78
N PRO A 9 6.36 -15.98 13.07
CA PRO A 9 7.45 -16.84 13.55
C PRO A 9 7.12 -18.35 13.48
N ASN A 10 5.89 -18.72 13.09
CA ASN A 10 5.50 -20.12 12.97
C ASN A 10 5.78 -20.65 11.57
N PHE A 11 6.45 -21.81 11.47
CA PHE A 11 6.89 -22.39 10.19
C PHE A 11 6.14 -23.66 9.78
N TYR A 12 5.14 -24.07 10.56
CA TYR A 12 4.27 -25.20 10.24
C TYR A 12 2.81 -24.76 10.05
N SER A 13 2.27 -24.01 11.02
CA SER A 13 0.93 -23.46 10.95
C SER A 13 0.83 -22.14 11.72
N THR A 14 0.11 -21.17 11.16
CA THR A 14 -0.30 -19.94 11.84
C THR A 14 -1.81 -19.94 12.05
N THR A 15 -2.29 -19.43 13.19
CA THR A 15 -3.73 -19.41 13.52
C THR A 15 -4.55 -18.55 12.55
N ILE A 16 -3.95 -17.47 12.05
CA ILE A 16 -4.54 -16.51 11.12
C ILE A 16 -3.59 -16.39 9.92
N ALA A 17 -3.45 -17.49 9.17
CA ALA A 17 -2.52 -17.66 8.07
C ALA A 17 -2.93 -16.94 6.78
N ASP A 18 -4.23 -16.69 6.57
CA ASP A 18 -4.72 -16.06 5.34
C ASP A 18 -5.93 -15.14 5.56
N TRP A 19 -6.30 -14.44 4.49
CA TRP A 19 -7.44 -13.54 4.46
C TRP A 19 -8.77 -14.23 4.77
N GLY A 20 -8.92 -15.53 4.45
CA GLY A 20 -10.12 -16.30 4.73
C GLY A 20 -10.31 -16.58 6.22
N GLN A 21 -9.22 -16.93 6.91
CA GLN A 21 -9.21 -17.07 8.36
C GLN A 21 -9.41 -15.72 9.06
N SER A 22 -8.76 -14.66 8.59
CA SER A 22 -9.01 -13.31 9.12
C SER A 22 -10.47 -12.88 8.95
N LEU A 23 -11.05 -13.08 7.75
CA LEU A 23 -12.44 -12.78 7.46
C LEU A 23 -13.40 -13.59 8.35
N LEU A 24 -13.14 -14.89 8.53
CA LEU A 24 -13.91 -15.75 9.43
C LEU A 24 -13.89 -15.23 10.87
N TYR A 25 -12.72 -14.84 11.37
CA TYR A 25 -12.55 -14.29 12.71
C TYR A 25 -13.27 -12.94 12.84
N ALA A 26 -13.08 -12.03 11.88
CA ALA A 26 -13.73 -10.72 11.86
C ALA A 26 -15.27 -10.84 11.83
N ASN A 27 -15.82 -11.79 11.08
CA ASN A 27 -17.26 -12.07 11.05
C ASN A 27 -17.78 -12.58 12.41
N LYS A 28 -17.03 -13.47 13.08
CA LYS A 28 -17.43 -14.03 14.39
C LYS A 28 -17.28 -13.06 15.56
N LEU A 29 -16.28 -12.17 15.52
CA LEU A 29 -16.05 -11.15 16.55
C LEU A 29 -17.11 -10.04 16.53
N GLY A 30 -17.78 -9.85 15.39
CA GLY A 30 -18.92 -8.94 15.24
C GLY A 30 -18.60 -7.66 14.45
N PRO A 31 -19.49 -6.65 14.52
CA PRO A 31 -19.46 -5.51 13.59
C PRO A 31 -18.28 -4.56 13.78
N LYS A 32 -17.57 -4.61 14.91
CA LYS A 32 -16.38 -3.79 15.17
C LYS A 32 -15.08 -4.41 14.65
N ALA A 33 -15.13 -5.63 14.13
CA ALA A 33 -13.95 -6.35 13.65
C ALA A 33 -13.90 -6.36 12.12
N TYR A 34 -12.70 -6.09 11.61
CA TYR A 34 -12.35 -6.02 10.19
C TYR A 34 -10.98 -6.67 9.98
N THR A 35 -10.73 -7.12 8.76
CA THR A 35 -9.46 -7.65 8.28
C THR A 35 -8.50 -6.51 7.94
N LEU A 36 -7.24 -6.65 8.32
CA LEU A 36 -6.15 -5.78 7.87
C LEU A 36 -5.28 -6.55 6.87
N VAL A 37 -4.95 -5.90 5.76
CA VAL A 37 -4.14 -6.48 4.68
C VAL A 37 -2.73 -5.91 4.74
N ASP A 38 -1.76 -6.76 4.98
CA ASP A 38 -0.34 -6.45 4.79
C ASP A 38 0.13 -7.03 3.45
N LEU A 39 0.87 -6.24 2.66
CA LEU A 39 1.27 -6.64 1.31
C LEU A 39 2.30 -7.79 1.29
N GLY A 40 3.14 -7.92 2.31
CA GLY A 40 4.17 -8.96 2.47
C GLY A 40 3.64 -10.30 2.97
N HIS A 41 2.43 -10.33 3.55
CA HIS A 41 1.92 -11.46 4.32
C HIS A 41 1.25 -12.61 3.53
N HIS A 42 1.42 -12.62 2.22
CA HIS A 42 0.74 -13.55 1.32
C HIS A 42 1.65 -14.71 0.88
N LEU A 43 1.03 -15.85 0.54
CA LEU A 43 1.76 -16.91 -0.15
C LEU A 43 2.22 -16.44 -1.55
N PRO A 44 3.31 -17.03 -2.09
CA PRO A 44 3.85 -16.65 -3.38
C PRO A 44 2.79 -16.66 -4.49
N ASN A 45 2.80 -15.62 -5.34
CA ASN A 45 1.89 -15.42 -6.47
C ASN A 45 0.41 -15.20 -6.11
N ALA A 46 0.08 -14.91 -4.84
CA ALA A 46 -1.27 -14.49 -4.49
C ALA A 46 -1.67 -13.23 -5.26
N ASN A 47 -2.90 -13.22 -5.76
CA ASN A 47 -3.53 -12.03 -6.33
C ASN A 47 -4.08 -11.17 -5.16
N ILE A 48 -3.27 -10.21 -4.70
CA ILE A 48 -3.57 -9.40 -3.52
C ILE A 48 -4.71 -8.42 -3.82
N GLU A 49 -4.70 -7.81 -4.99
CA GLU A 49 -5.74 -6.89 -5.45
C GLU A 49 -7.13 -7.56 -5.52
N GLN A 50 -7.21 -8.84 -5.90
CA GLN A 50 -8.44 -9.62 -5.80
C GLN A 50 -8.89 -9.84 -4.34
N ILE A 51 -7.96 -10.11 -3.42
CA ILE A 51 -8.27 -10.25 -1.99
C ILE A 51 -8.84 -8.93 -1.45
N VAL A 52 -8.25 -7.80 -1.83
CA VAL A 52 -8.73 -6.46 -1.49
C VAL A 52 -10.17 -6.25 -1.98
N ALA A 53 -10.45 -6.56 -3.25
CA ALA A 53 -11.79 -6.45 -3.83
C ALA A 53 -12.82 -7.31 -3.08
N LEU A 54 -12.46 -8.55 -2.72
CA LEU A 54 -13.32 -9.46 -1.96
C LEU A 54 -13.60 -8.95 -0.53
N LEU A 55 -12.57 -8.54 0.20
CA LEU A 55 -12.73 -8.00 1.56
C LEU A 55 -13.54 -6.70 1.56
N LEU A 56 -13.32 -5.86 0.55
CA LEU A 56 -14.09 -4.64 0.37
C LEU A 56 -15.55 -4.98 0.08
N MET A 57 -15.85 -5.89 -0.86
CA MET A 57 -17.19 -6.38 -1.17
C MET A 57 -17.91 -6.88 0.08
N GLU A 58 -17.27 -7.74 0.87
CA GLU A 58 -17.77 -8.29 2.14
C GLU A 58 -17.93 -7.24 3.25
N GLY A 59 -17.47 -6.00 3.05
CA GLY A 59 -17.53 -4.93 4.06
C GLY A 59 -16.62 -5.20 5.25
N LYS A 60 -15.56 -5.98 5.04
CA LYS A 60 -14.62 -6.44 6.07
C LYS A 60 -13.19 -6.00 5.82
N LEU A 61 -12.91 -5.19 4.80
CA LEU A 61 -11.65 -4.48 4.66
C LEU A 61 -11.56 -3.34 5.69
N GLY A 62 -10.60 -3.41 6.61
CA GLY A 62 -10.38 -2.40 7.65
C GLY A 62 -9.25 -1.43 7.34
N GLY A 63 -8.25 -1.86 6.58
CA GLY A 63 -7.08 -1.05 6.27
C GLY A 63 -5.90 -1.85 5.74
N PHE A 64 -4.77 -1.16 5.59
CA PHE A 64 -3.54 -1.65 4.97
C PHE A 64 -2.32 -1.41 5.83
N HIS A 65 -1.42 -2.38 5.82
CA HIS A 65 0.00 -2.19 6.08
C HIS A 65 0.73 -2.22 4.73
N PHE A 66 1.31 -1.09 4.35
CA PHE A 66 2.04 -0.93 3.11
C PHE A 66 3.53 -1.20 3.30
N ASN A 67 4.04 -2.12 2.49
CA ASN A 67 5.45 -2.42 2.24
C ASN A 67 5.59 -2.88 0.78
N ASP A 68 6.77 -3.34 0.40
CA ASP A 68 6.94 -4.16 -0.78
C ASP A 68 7.81 -5.38 -0.43
N SER A 69 7.76 -6.37 -1.30
CA SER A 69 8.53 -7.58 -1.10
C SER A 69 8.77 -8.34 -2.39
N LYS A 70 9.79 -9.21 -2.35
CA LYS A 70 10.16 -10.12 -3.43
C LYS A 70 10.04 -11.58 -3.01
N TYR A 71 10.42 -11.92 -1.78
CA TYR A 71 10.47 -13.31 -1.32
C TYR A 71 9.32 -13.62 -0.37
N ALA A 72 9.13 -12.82 0.68
CA ALA A 72 8.10 -13.04 1.68
C ALA A 72 7.70 -11.72 2.34
N ASP A 73 7.68 -11.68 3.67
CA ASP A 73 7.50 -10.49 4.47
C ASP A 73 8.84 -9.73 4.59
N ASP A 74 9.31 -9.21 3.45
CA ASP A 74 10.63 -8.57 3.35
C ASP A 74 10.64 -7.14 3.91
N ASP A 75 9.47 -6.57 4.17
CA ASP A 75 9.29 -5.25 4.78
C ASP A 75 10.03 -4.10 4.04
N LEU A 76 10.10 -4.17 2.71
CA LEU A 76 10.83 -3.18 1.92
C LEU A 76 10.02 -1.89 1.73
N THR A 77 10.71 -0.84 1.30
CA THR A 77 10.10 0.42 0.82
C THR A 77 8.92 0.14 -0.12
N THR A 78 7.76 0.70 0.19
CA THR A 78 6.54 0.53 -0.60
C THR A 78 6.76 0.89 -2.07
N GLY A 79 6.33 0.02 -2.99
CA GLY A 79 6.40 0.24 -4.44
C GLY A 79 7.80 0.14 -5.05
N SER A 80 8.81 -0.31 -4.30
CA SER A 80 10.19 -0.41 -4.78
C SER A 80 10.49 -1.65 -5.64
N ILE A 81 9.69 -2.71 -5.53
CA ILE A 81 9.85 -3.98 -6.26
C ILE A 81 8.71 -4.19 -7.26
N ARG A 82 7.46 -3.99 -6.84
CA ARG A 82 6.24 -4.28 -7.63
C ARG A 82 5.31 -3.06 -7.73
N PRO A 83 5.76 -1.93 -8.32
CA PRO A 83 4.94 -0.71 -8.41
C PRO A 83 3.62 -0.91 -9.17
N TYR A 84 3.59 -1.83 -10.16
CA TYR A 84 2.34 -2.11 -10.88
C TYR A 84 1.31 -2.83 -9.99
N GLN A 85 1.74 -3.72 -9.09
CA GLN A 85 0.81 -4.36 -8.15
C GLN A 85 0.24 -3.34 -7.17
N LEU A 86 1.07 -2.41 -6.68
CA LEU A 86 0.60 -1.31 -5.84
C LEU A 86 -0.48 -0.48 -6.57
N PHE A 87 -0.26 -0.16 -7.84
CA PHE A 87 -1.27 0.49 -8.68
C PHE A 87 -2.55 -0.34 -8.82
N LEU A 88 -2.47 -1.65 -9.06
CA LEU A 88 -3.64 -2.52 -9.17
C LEU A 88 -4.43 -2.63 -7.86
N ILE A 89 -3.75 -2.64 -6.70
CA ILE A 89 -4.41 -2.56 -5.40
C ILE A 89 -5.17 -1.24 -5.27
N PHE A 90 -4.55 -0.12 -5.61
CA PHE A 90 -5.22 1.18 -5.62
C PHE A 90 -6.35 1.27 -6.66
N ASN A 91 -6.26 0.55 -7.78
CA ASN A 91 -7.33 0.45 -8.77
C ASN A 91 -8.62 -0.10 -8.14
N GLU A 92 -8.53 -1.21 -7.41
CA GLU A 92 -9.66 -1.83 -6.72
C GLU A 92 -10.19 -0.94 -5.58
N LEU A 93 -9.27 -0.27 -4.86
CA LEU A 93 -9.64 0.63 -3.77
C LEU A 93 -10.45 1.82 -4.25
N VAL A 94 -9.95 2.55 -5.25
CA VAL A 94 -10.66 3.73 -5.79
C VAL A 94 -12.05 3.33 -6.28
N GLU A 95 -12.13 2.29 -7.11
CA GLU A 95 -13.43 1.85 -7.65
C GLU A 95 -14.40 1.39 -6.56
N GLY A 96 -13.95 0.52 -5.67
CA GLY A 96 -14.82 -0.05 -4.65
C GLY A 96 -15.21 0.95 -3.56
N MET A 97 -14.33 1.88 -3.20
CA MET A 97 -14.65 2.95 -2.25
C MET A 97 -15.65 3.93 -2.85
N ASP A 98 -15.45 4.36 -4.10
CA ASP A 98 -16.41 5.21 -4.82
C ASP A 98 -17.79 4.53 -4.92
N ALA A 99 -17.83 3.25 -5.32
CA ALA A 99 -19.07 2.48 -5.43
C ALA A 99 -19.82 2.33 -4.10
N LYS A 100 -19.09 2.35 -2.98
CA LYS A 100 -19.66 2.28 -1.62
C LYS A 100 -19.89 3.65 -0.98
N GLY A 101 -19.52 4.75 -1.65
CA GLY A 101 -19.58 6.09 -1.09
C GLY A 101 -18.69 6.28 0.14
N MET A 102 -17.56 5.58 0.19
CA MET A 102 -16.59 5.66 1.28
C MET A 102 -15.66 6.86 1.07
N ASP A 103 -15.34 7.57 2.16
CA ASP A 103 -14.35 8.64 2.11
C ASP A 103 -12.94 8.05 1.94
N HIS A 104 -12.18 8.51 0.93
CA HIS A 104 -10.85 7.97 0.63
C HIS A 104 -9.83 8.22 1.74
N ALA A 105 -9.97 9.32 2.50
CA ALA A 105 -9.02 9.69 3.54
C ALA A 105 -9.27 8.97 4.86
N THR A 106 -10.54 8.68 5.19
CA THR A 106 -10.97 8.24 6.53
C THR A 106 -11.74 6.92 6.53
N GLY A 107 -12.13 6.41 5.37
CA GLY A 107 -12.92 5.17 5.24
C GLY A 107 -12.16 3.89 5.53
N LEU A 108 -10.81 3.92 5.50
CA LEU A 108 -9.92 2.80 5.80
C LEU A 108 -8.74 3.27 6.65
N GLY A 109 -8.11 2.34 7.37
CA GLY A 109 -6.81 2.59 7.99
C GLY A 109 -5.69 2.53 6.96
N TRP A 110 -4.91 3.60 6.83
CA TRP A 110 -3.74 3.66 5.95
C TRP A 110 -2.46 3.71 6.79
N MET A 111 -1.65 2.65 6.76
CA MET A 111 -0.44 2.53 7.57
C MET A 111 0.71 1.99 6.71
N ILE A 112 1.94 2.39 7.05
CA ILE A 112 3.16 1.80 6.51
C ILE A 112 3.71 0.90 7.60
N ASP A 113 3.97 -0.36 7.26
CA ASP A 113 4.65 -1.31 8.14
C ASP A 113 5.86 -1.85 7.36
N ALA A 114 7.06 -1.38 7.72
CA ALA A 114 8.28 -1.62 6.96
C ALA A 114 9.53 -1.55 7.85
N SER A 115 10.57 -2.23 7.41
CA SER A 115 11.83 -2.44 8.12
C SER A 115 12.98 -1.79 7.35
N HIS A 116 13.53 -0.73 7.94
CA HIS A 116 14.50 0.15 7.30
C HIS A 116 15.94 -0.29 7.56
N ASN A 117 16.33 -1.44 6.99
CA ASN A 117 17.58 -2.11 7.36
C ASN A 117 18.85 -1.45 6.79
N VAL A 118 18.79 -0.90 5.58
CA VAL A 118 19.96 -0.39 4.84
C VAL A 118 19.85 1.07 4.39
N LYS A 119 18.70 1.71 4.64
CA LYS A 119 18.46 3.12 4.33
C LYS A 119 18.34 3.94 5.61
N ASP A 120 18.51 5.25 5.49
CA ASP A 120 18.00 6.18 6.50
C ASP A 120 16.47 5.96 6.60
N PRO A 121 15.92 5.61 7.78
CA PRO A 121 14.49 5.32 7.92
C PRO A 121 13.59 6.49 7.49
N LEU A 122 14.03 7.74 7.66
CA LEU A 122 13.23 8.90 7.25
C LEU A 122 13.25 9.08 5.73
N GLU A 123 14.37 8.79 5.06
CA GLU A 123 14.41 8.81 3.60
C GLU A 123 13.53 7.72 3.00
N ASP A 124 13.54 6.53 3.59
CA ASP A 124 12.72 5.40 3.16
C ASP A 124 11.22 5.68 3.30
N LEU A 125 10.80 6.23 4.44
CA LEU A 125 9.41 6.64 4.66
C LEU A 125 8.98 7.73 3.66
N LEU A 126 9.83 8.70 3.34
CA LEU A 126 9.55 9.70 2.30
C LEU A 126 9.36 9.05 0.92
N GLN A 127 10.17 8.05 0.58
CA GLN A 127 10.03 7.28 -0.67
C GLN A 127 8.74 6.45 -0.70
N SER A 128 8.39 5.79 0.42
CA SER A 128 7.18 4.97 0.53
C SER A 128 5.91 5.82 0.40
N VAL A 129 5.86 6.98 1.06
CA VAL A 129 4.74 7.93 0.90
C VAL A 129 4.64 8.43 -0.54
N GLU A 130 5.77 8.75 -1.20
CA GLU A 130 5.76 9.13 -2.62
C GLU A 130 5.13 8.04 -3.50
N ALA A 131 5.56 6.79 -3.33
CA ALA A 131 5.07 5.66 -4.11
C ALA A 131 3.56 5.40 -3.91
N ILE A 132 3.10 5.47 -2.67
CA ILE A 132 1.67 5.36 -2.32
C ILE A 132 0.86 6.46 -3.03
N MET A 133 1.33 7.70 -2.95
CA MET A 133 0.63 8.84 -3.57
C MET A 133 0.63 8.77 -5.09
N ILE A 134 1.70 8.27 -5.72
CA ILE A 134 1.76 8.03 -7.16
C ILE A 134 0.74 6.97 -7.56
N ALA A 135 0.72 5.81 -6.88
CA ALA A 135 -0.21 4.73 -7.20
C ALA A 135 -1.68 5.15 -7.02
N TYR A 136 -1.98 5.89 -5.94
CA TYR A 136 -3.29 6.48 -5.73
C TYR A 136 -3.68 7.48 -6.83
N ALA A 137 -2.79 8.43 -7.16
CA ALA A 137 -3.04 9.41 -8.21
C ALA A 137 -3.26 8.75 -9.58
N GLN A 138 -2.51 7.70 -9.91
CA GLN A 138 -2.73 6.91 -11.12
C GLN A 138 -4.11 6.23 -11.09
N ALA A 139 -4.49 5.58 -10.00
CA ALA A 139 -5.80 4.92 -9.91
C ALA A 139 -6.99 5.88 -10.06
N LEU A 140 -6.83 7.15 -9.63
CA LEU A 140 -7.83 8.21 -9.86
C LEU A 140 -7.97 8.62 -11.33
N LEU A 141 -6.97 8.37 -12.18
CA LEU A 141 -6.98 8.72 -13.60
C LEU A 141 -7.57 7.62 -14.50
N VAL A 142 -7.96 6.47 -13.94
CA VAL A 142 -8.55 5.38 -14.72
C VAL A 142 -9.92 5.80 -15.28
N ASP A 143 -10.07 5.72 -16.60
CA ASP A 143 -11.37 5.90 -17.26
C ASP A 143 -12.29 4.70 -16.97
N ARG A 144 -13.02 4.80 -15.87
CA ARG A 144 -13.96 3.77 -15.40
C ARG A 144 -15.05 3.46 -16.41
N LYS A 145 -15.51 4.47 -17.14
CA LYS A 145 -16.55 4.25 -18.16
C LYS A 145 -16.01 3.41 -19.30
N ALA A 146 -14.86 3.78 -19.85
CA ALA A 146 -14.23 3.01 -20.92
C ALA A 146 -13.83 1.60 -20.48
N LEU A 147 -13.38 1.45 -19.24
CA LEU A 147 -13.03 0.14 -18.67
C LEU A 147 -14.27 -0.77 -18.57
N ASN A 148 -15.37 -0.25 -18.01
CA ASN A 148 -16.62 -1.00 -17.87
C ASN A 148 -17.22 -1.38 -19.23
N GLU A 149 -17.17 -0.48 -20.21
CA GLU A 149 -17.60 -0.77 -21.60
C GLU A 149 -16.79 -1.91 -22.23
N ALA A 150 -15.45 -1.89 -22.05
CA ALA A 150 -14.57 -2.93 -22.56
C ALA A 150 -14.79 -4.28 -21.87
N GLN A 151 -14.96 -4.27 -20.54
CA GLN A 151 -15.28 -5.46 -19.74
C GLN A 151 -16.61 -6.09 -20.17
N ALA A 152 -17.65 -5.29 -20.40
CA ALA A 152 -18.99 -5.78 -20.75
C ALA A 152 -19.04 -6.55 -22.08
N VAL A 153 -18.08 -6.33 -22.97
CA VAL A 153 -17.95 -7.04 -24.26
C VAL A 153 -16.76 -8.00 -24.31
N SER A 154 -16.12 -8.26 -23.16
CA SER A 154 -14.94 -9.13 -23.03
C SER A 154 -13.74 -8.70 -23.88
N ASP A 155 -13.56 -7.40 -24.11
CA ASP A 155 -12.39 -6.86 -24.81
C ASP A 155 -11.20 -6.71 -23.84
N VAL A 156 -10.60 -7.86 -23.51
CA VAL A 156 -9.50 -7.96 -22.54
C VAL A 156 -8.26 -7.15 -22.94
N VAL A 157 -8.04 -6.96 -24.25
CA VAL A 157 -6.93 -6.16 -24.77
C VAL A 157 -7.16 -4.69 -24.45
N ARG A 158 -8.36 -4.17 -24.75
CA ARG A 158 -8.73 -2.79 -24.41
C ARG A 158 -8.70 -2.54 -22.90
N CYS A 159 -9.18 -3.48 -22.09
CA CYS A 159 -9.09 -3.38 -20.63
C CYS A 159 -7.64 -3.20 -20.16
N GLN A 160 -6.73 -4.02 -20.68
CA GLN A 160 -5.31 -3.94 -20.32
C GLN A 160 -4.70 -2.61 -20.78
N GLU A 161 -5.00 -2.15 -21.99
CA GLU A 161 -4.47 -0.89 -22.51
C GLU A 161 -4.94 0.32 -21.69
N ILE A 162 -6.20 0.34 -21.23
CA ILE A 162 -6.71 1.40 -20.36
C ILE A 162 -5.89 1.50 -19.07
N LEU A 163 -5.69 0.38 -18.38
CA LEU A 163 -4.95 0.35 -17.12
C LEU A 163 -3.45 0.66 -17.32
N GLN A 164 -2.83 0.08 -18.35
CA GLN A 164 -1.41 0.26 -18.63
C GLN A 164 -1.07 1.68 -19.08
N ASN A 165 -1.93 2.33 -19.86
CA ASN A 165 -1.71 3.72 -20.28
C ASN A 165 -1.73 4.67 -19.08
N VAL A 166 -2.63 4.44 -18.12
CA VAL A 166 -2.69 5.19 -16.87
C VAL A 166 -1.47 4.94 -16.00
N PHE A 167 -1.11 3.67 -15.78
CA PHE A 167 0.08 3.32 -14.99
C PHE A 167 1.39 3.89 -15.56
N ARG A 168 1.50 4.02 -16.88
CA ARG A 168 2.68 4.61 -17.54
C ARG A 168 2.67 6.13 -17.56
N THR A 169 1.60 6.76 -17.11
CA THR A 169 1.53 8.23 -16.99
C THR A 169 2.38 8.67 -15.79
N ASP A 170 3.32 9.58 -16.05
CA ASP A 170 4.14 10.18 -15.00
C ASP A 170 3.34 11.25 -14.24
N VAL A 171 2.87 10.88 -13.05
CA VAL A 171 2.08 11.76 -12.18
C VAL A 171 2.93 12.49 -11.13
N ARG A 172 4.27 12.38 -11.15
CA ARG A 172 5.13 12.98 -10.11
C ARG A 172 4.93 14.49 -9.96
N ALA A 173 4.73 15.19 -11.07
CA ALA A 173 4.44 16.64 -11.03
C ALA A 173 3.11 16.96 -10.34
N LEU A 174 2.08 16.12 -10.54
CA LEU A 174 0.79 16.26 -9.88
C LEU A 174 0.91 16.02 -8.37
N VAL A 175 1.60 14.96 -7.97
CA VAL A 175 1.80 14.65 -6.54
C VAL A 175 2.65 15.72 -5.86
N ALA A 176 3.69 16.23 -6.52
CA ALA A 176 4.52 17.32 -6.00
C ALA A 176 3.73 18.62 -5.78
N GLU A 177 2.90 19.00 -6.74
CA GLU A 177 2.02 20.17 -6.60
C GLU A 177 0.98 19.97 -5.49
N ALA A 178 0.41 18.77 -5.36
CA ALA A 178 -0.52 18.46 -4.27
C ALA A 178 0.14 18.64 -2.89
N ARG A 179 1.39 18.21 -2.72
CA ARG A 179 2.17 18.47 -1.49
C ARG A 179 2.33 19.96 -1.23
N VAL A 180 2.74 20.75 -2.23
CA VAL A 180 2.94 22.20 -2.09
C VAL A 180 1.66 22.90 -1.64
N ARG A 181 0.51 22.55 -2.24
CA ARG A 181 -0.79 23.10 -1.85
C ARG A 181 -1.21 22.73 -0.44
N ALA A 182 -0.77 21.58 0.05
CA ALA A 182 -0.98 21.14 1.44
C ALA A 182 0.05 21.74 2.42
N GLY A 183 0.93 22.63 1.98
CA GLY A 183 1.98 23.24 2.81
C GLY A 183 3.24 22.37 2.97
N GLY A 184 3.37 21.31 2.19
CA GLY A 184 4.52 20.43 2.15
C GLY A 184 5.61 20.88 1.16
N ALA A 185 6.71 20.13 1.15
CA ALA A 185 7.82 20.37 0.22
C ALA A 185 7.55 19.80 -1.17
N LEU A 186 7.99 20.53 -2.20
CA LEU A 186 7.96 20.06 -3.59
C LEU A 186 8.79 18.78 -3.76
N ASP A 187 10.01 18.78 -3.21
CA ASP A 187 10.92 17.63 -3.15
C ASP A 187 11.31 17.36 -1.67
N PRO A 188 10.55 16.49 -0.98
CA PRO A 188 10.77 16.20 0.43
C PRO A 188 12.15 15.59 0.72
N LEU A 189 12.67 14.74 -0.17
CA LEU A 189 13.95 14.07 0.03
C LEU A 189 15.11 15.05 -0.13
N ALA A 190 15.07 15.89 -1.17
CA ALA A 190 16.07 16.94 -1.35
C ALA A 190 16.03 17.94 -0.18
N LEU A 191 14.83 18.33 0.28
CA LEU A 191 14.70 19.22 1.44
C LEU A 191 15.31 18.58 2.70
N TYR A 192 14.94 17.34 3.02
CA TYR A 192 15.46 16.59 4.17
C TYR A 192 17.00 16.57 4.20
N ARG A 193 17.62 16.28 3.04
CA ARG A 193 19.08 16.27 2.88
C ARG A 193 19.69 17.66 2.99
N SER A 194 19.08 18.67 2.37
CA SER A 194 19.58 20.07 2.40
C SER A 194 19.57 20.66 3.81
N LEU A 195 18.57 20.29 4.62
CA LEU A 195 18.45 20.68 6.02
C LEU A 195 19.36 19.86 6.96
N LYS A 196 20.05 18.84 6.43
CA LYS A 196 20.96 17.98 7.18
C LYS A 196 20.31 17.38 8.43
N VAL A 197 19.02 17.03 8.33
CA VAL A 197 18.21 16.58 9.47
C VAL A 197 18.87 15.39 10.18
N ARG A 198 19.37 14.40 9.42
CA ARG A 198 20.10 13.25 9.98
C ARG A 198 21.33 13.67 10.79
N GLU A 199 22.16 14.56 10.24
CA GLU A 199 23.39 15.04 10.91
C GLU A 199 23.03 15.73 12.24
N ASN A 200 22.01 16.60 12.23
CA ASN A 200 21.55 17.30 13.42
C ASN A 200 21.05 16.33 14.49
N LEU A 201 20.21 15.35 14.11
CA LEU A 201 19.68 14.36 15.04
C LEU A 201 20.77 13.45 15.62
N ILE A 202 21.80 13.11 14.84
CA ILE A 202 22.97 12.36 15.36
C ILE A 202 23.74 13.22 16.38
N GLY A 203 23.88 14.53 16.12
CA GLY A 203 24.50 15.46 17.06
C GLY A 203 23.78 15.49 18.42
N GLU A 204 22.45 15.42 18.42
CA GLU A 204 21.62 15.40 19.63
C GLU A 204 21.59 14.05 20.35
N ARG A 205 21.55 12.95 19.59
CA ARG A 205 21.25 11.60 20.13
C ARG A 205 22.48 10.70 20.26
N GLY A 206 23.60 11.11 19.67
CA GLY A 206 24.82 10.32 19.56
C GLY A 206 24.79 9.34 18.38
N SER A 207 25.97 8.81 18.05
CA SER A 207 26.21 7.94 16.90
C SER A 207 26.23 6.44 17.23
N LYS A 208 26.21 6.08 18.52
CA LYS A 208 26.23 4.67 18.94
C LYS A 208 24.82 4.09 18.88
N THR A 209 24.61 3.16 17.96
CA THR A 209 23.38 2.37 17.85
C THR A 209 23.61 0.97 18.40
N VAL A 210 22.67 0.44 19.17
CA VAL A 210 22.65 -0.97 19.61
C VAL A 210 21.38 -1.60 19.05
N ALA A 211 21.53 -2.57 18.17
CA ALA A 211 20.45 -3.46 17.77
C ALA A 211 20.66 -4.81 18.47
N THR A 212 19.76 -5.16 19.38
CA THR A 212 19.67 -6.52 19.91
C THR A 212 18.72 -7.28 18.98
N GLY A 213 19.24 -8.20 18.18
CA GLY A 213 18.40 -9.07 17.36
C GLY A 213 17.43 -9.88 18.23
N LEU A 214 16.27 -10.20 17.65
CA LEU A 214 15.42 -11.30 18.09
C LEU A 214 15.85 -12.57 17.34
#